data_AF-A0A7W3T6K2-F1
#
_entry.id   AF-A0A7W3T6K2-F1
#
_cell.length_a   1.000
_cell.length_b   1.000
_cell.length_c   1.000
_cell.angle_alpha   90.00
_cell.angle_beta   90.00
_cell.angle_gamma   90.00
#
_symmetry.space_group_name_H-M   'P 1'
#
loop_
_entity.id
_entity.type
_entity.pdbx_description
1 polymer ?
#
loop_
_entity_poly.entity_id
_entity_poly.type
_entity_poly.pdbx_seq_one_letter_code
_entity_poly.pdbx_strand_id
1 'polypeptide(L)' 'AEGGAGADGPGVGHDPDAVLRRLRELGELRSSGVLTEEEFTRAKRALLDRL' A
#
# COMPACT_ATOMS: atom_id res chain seq x y z
N ALA A 1 20.34 6.00 -19.87
CA ALA A 1 19.00 6.36 -19.39
C ALA A 1 18.11 5.16 -19.65
N GLU A 2 17.93 4.33 -18.63
CA GLU A 2 17.01 3.18 -18.66
C GLU A 2 15.87 3.60 -17.71
N GLY A 3 14.65 3.82 -18.15
CA GLY A 3 13.84 2.87 -18.92
C GLY A 3 12.89 2.22 -17.93
N GLY A 4 11.87 2.97 -17.49
CA GLY A 4 10.81 2.46 -16.63
C GLY A 4 10.02 1.37 -17.32
N ALA A 5 9.79 0.25 -16.62
CA ALA A 5 8.77 -0.74 -16.95
C ALA A 5 8.31 -1.39 -15.65
N GLY A 6 7.01 -1.26 -15.38
CA GLY A 6 6.38 -1.62 -14.12
C GLY A 6 6.50 -3.11 -13.81
N ALA A 7 6.96 -3.40 -12.60
CA ALA A 7 6.62 -4.63 -11.91
C ALA A 7 5.24 -4.46 -11.24
N ASP A 8 4.22 -4.24 -12.06
CA ASP A 8 2.81 -4.43 -11.73
C ASP A 8 2.37 -5.75 -12.38
N GLY A 9 2.95 -6.86 -11.92
CA GLY A 9 2.39 -8.18 -12.21
C GLY A 9 1.05 -8.32 -11.46
N PRO A 10 0.00 -8.89 -12.06
CA PRO A 10 -1.29 -9.06 -11.41
C PRO A 10 -1.21 -10.24 -10.41
N GLY A 11 -0.53 -10.02 -9.29
CA GLY A 11 -0.57 -10.87 -8.09
C GLY A 11 -1.54 -10.26 -7.08
N VAL A 12 -2.80 -10.05 -7.49
CA VAL A 12 -3.83 -9.50 -6.60
C VAL A 12 -4.20 -10.58 -5.58
N GLY A 13 -3.63 -10.47 -4.39
CA GLY A 13 -4.16 -11.08 -3.16
C GLY A 13 -3.41 -12.30 -2.65
N HIS A 14 -2.18 -12.10 -2.16
CA HIS A 14 -1.53 -12.83 -1.04
C HIS A 14 -0.04 -12.52 -0.92
N ASP A 15 0.54 -11.73 -1.83
CA ASP A 15 1.96 -11.45 -1.81
C ASP A 15 2.31 -10.41 -0.72
N PRO A 16 3.14 -10.76 0.28
CA PRO A 16 3.58 -9.82 1.31
C PRO A 16 4.20 -8.55 0.72
N ASP A 17 4.88 -8.65 -0.43
CA ASP A 17 5.49 -7.50 -1.09
C ASP A 17 4.45 -6.51 -1.64
N ALA A 18 3.31 -7.01 -2.12
CA ALA A 18 2.20 -6.16 -2.56
C ALA A 18 1.57 -5.42 -1.37
N VAL A 19 1.46 -6.08 -0.21
CA VAL A 19 0.99 -5.46 1.03
C VAL A 19 1.96 -4.39 1.51
N LEU A 20 3.27 -4.66 1.49
CA LEU A 20 4.30 -3.67 1.88
C LEU A 20 4.28 -2.43 0.99
N ARG A 21 4.10 -2.59 -0.32
CA ARG A 21 3.93 -1.45 -1.25
C ARG A 21 2.69 -0.63 -0.89
N ARG A 22 1.56 -1.30 -0.64
CA ARG A 22 0.29 -0.63 -0.29
C ARG A 22 0.35 0.09 1.05
N LEU A 23 1.03 -0.48 2.04
CA LEU A 23 1.26 0.16 3.35
C LEU A 23 2.13 1.41 3.22
N ARG A 24 3.12 1.39 2.34
CA ARG A 24 3.99 2.54 2.08
C ARG A 24 3.21 3.70 1.48
N GLU A 25 2.39 3.42 0.47
CA GLU A 25 1.50 4.38 -0.18
C GLU A 25 0.49 5.00 0.81
N LEU A 26 -0.08 4.18 1.69
CA LEU A 26 -0.92 4.63 2.82
C LEU A 26 -0.18 5.57 3.79
N GLY A 27 1.10 5.28 4.07
CA GLY A 27 1.95 6.12 4.92
C GLY A 27 2.22 7.50 4.31
N GLU A 28 2.44 7.56 3.00
CA GLU A 28 2.62 8.82 2.27
C GLU A 28 1.34 9.68 2.33
N LEU A 29 0.17 9.08 2.11
CA LEU A 29 -1.12 9.78 2.19
C LEU A 29 -1.41 10.34 3.59
N ARG A 30 -1.02 9.61 4.64
CA ARG A 30 -1.12 10.07 6.03
C ARG A 30 -0.11 11.20 6.31
N SER A 31 1.13 11.07 5.82
CA SER A 31 2.16 12.10 5.98
C SER A 31 1.82 13.40 5.22
N SER A 32 1.12 13.31 4.10
CA SER A 32 0.63 14.46 3.35
C SER A 32 -0.65 15.07 3.94
N GLY A 33 -1.20 14.49 5.01
CA GLY A 33 -2.44 14.94 5.66
C GLY A 33 -3.70 14.65 4.85
N VAL A 34 -3.64 13.77 3.85
CA VAL A 34 -4.80 13.33 3.07
C VAL A 34 -5.64 12.33 3.87
N LEU A 35 -4.98 11.49 4.67
CA LEU A 35 -5.63 10.58 5.60
C LEU A 35 -5.39 11.00 7.04
N THR A 36 -6.45 10.95 7.83
CA THR A 36 -6.37 11.03 9.29
C THR A 36 -5.76 9.75 9.89
N GLU A 37 -5.32 9.81 11.15
CA GLU A 37 -4.81 8.63 11.87
C GLU A 37 -5.85 7.50 11.93
N GLU A 38 -7.13 7.83 12.14
CA GLU A 38 -8.22 6.86 12.15
C GLU A 38 -8.37 6.15 10.79
N GLU A 39 -8.36 6.91 9.70
CA GLU A 39 -8.50 6.36 8.34
C GLU A 39 -7.31 5.49 7.96
N PHE A 40 -6.09 5.94 8.26
CA PHE A 40 -4.88 5.15 8.07
C PHE A 40 -4.95 3.82 8.85
N THR A 41 -5.37 3.87 10.12
CA THR A 41 -5.46 2.68 10.97
C THR A 41 -6.48 1.68 10.44
N ARG A 42 -7.66 2.17 10.00
CA ARG A 42 -8.69 1.31 9.39
C ARG A 42 -8.22 0.66 8.09
N ALA A 43 -7.60 1.43 7.21
CA ALA A 43 -7.10 0.93 5.94
C ALA A 43 -5.95 -0.08 6.12
N LYS A 44 -5.02 0.20 7.05
CA LYS A 44 -3.94 -0.72 7.43
C LYS A 44 -4.48 -2.04 7.96
N ARG A 45 -5.50 -2.01 8.83
CA ARG A 45 -6.13 -3.21 9.37
C ARG A 45 -6.80 -4.05 8.28
N ALA A 46 -7.57 -3.41 7.40
CA ALA A 46 -8.22 -4.09 6.28
C ALA A 46 -7.23 -4.73 5.29
N LEU A 47 -5.99 -4.23 5.20
CA LEU A 47 -4.93 -4.85 4.40
C LEU A 47 -4.29 -6.04 5.11
N LEU A 48 -4.06 -5.95 6.42
CA LEU A 48 -3.50 -7.03 7.21
C LEU A 48 -4.49 -8.20 7.37
N ASP A 49 -5.79 -7.91 7.46
CA ASP A 49 -6.86 -8.93 7.53
C ASP A 49 -7.03 -9.71 6.20
N ARG A 50 -6.34 -9.31 5.12
CA ARG A 50 -6.38 -9.96 3.79
C ARG A 50 -5.18 -10.88 3.51
N LEU A 51 -4.19 -10.91 4.42
CA LEU A 51 -3.09 -11.89 4.45
C LEU A 51 -3.55 -13.17 5.16
#